data_AF-A0A966Y283-F1
#
_entry.id   AF-A0A966Y283-F1
#
_cell.length_a   1.000
_cell.length_b   1.000
_cell.length_c   1.000
_cell.angle_alpha   90.00
_cell.angle_beta   90.00
_cell.angle_gamma   90.00
#
_symmetry.space_group_name_H-M   'P 1'
#
loop_
_entity.id
_entity.type
_entity.pdbx_description
1 polymer ?
#
loop_
_entity_poly.entity_id
_entity_poly.type
_entity_poly.pdbx_seq_one_letter_code
_entity_poly.pdbx_strand_id
1 'polypeptide(L)'
;MNDPFPSVAESSATGETAHLFADIRGTIGVRVVNLVWRHLATLDGALPWAWHAVKPLYLSGLPDEAARRFRETMALPKLATLTGDHPATVDAVLASYDHSNTINLFALGALAAWLRGEAPKGAAPAAGPRLSAPDVTLPHLASEADVSADTWALVLRLNRFGDARQLILASMYRHLAHAPAFLGELETRLKAVQADGSLDRAIDANRAAAHATARNLAGAIAAERPVAADQIETGVSAFVDHAIGKMVTICRSIRIARGRPL
;
A
#
# COMPACT_ATOMS: atom_id res chain seq x y z
N MET A 1 1.21 18.08 15.74
CA MET A 1 2.33 17.59 14.90
C MET A 1 1.87 17.78 13.46
N ASN A 2 2.59 18.55 12.63
CA ASN A 2 2.20 18.72 11.23
C ASN A 2 2.29 17.35 10.53
N ASP A 3 1.20 16.91 9.90
CA ASP A 3 1.20 15.70 9.08
C ASP A 3 2.13 15.92 7.89
N PRO A 4 3.25 15.18 7.76
CA PRO A 4 4.18 15.36 6.65
C PRO A 4 3.56 15.00 5.29
N PHE A 5 2.41 14.30 5.29
CA PHE A 5 1.69 13.93 4.08
C PHE A 5 0.23 14.38 4.18
N PRO A 6 -0.04 15.70 4.07
CA PRO A 6 -1.41 16.20 4.06
C PRO A 6 -2.22 15.47 2.97
N SER A 7 -3.49 15.22 3.25
CA SER A 7 -4.34 14.47 2.32
C SER A 7 -5.77 14.97 2.32
N VAL A 8 -6.41 14.87 1.15
CA VAL A 8 -7.85 15.12 1.01
C VAL A 8 -8.61 13.90 1.52
N ALA A 9 -9.51 14.07 2.49
CA ALA A 9 -10.38 12.98 2.92
C ALA A 9 -11.40 12.65 1.82
N GLU A 10 -11.71 11.38 1.60
CA GLU A 10 -12.64 10.98 0.53
C GLU A 10 -14.03 11.61 0.71
N SER A 11 -14.51 11.70 1.95
CA SER A 11 -15.78 12.35 2.30
C SER A 11 -15.80 13.86 2.04
N SER A 12 -14.63 14.48 1.92
CA SER A 12 -14.47 15.91 1.62
C SER A 12 -14.16 16.20 0.15
N ALA A 13 -13.87 15.17 -0.65
CA ALA A 13 -13.55 15.34 -2.06
C ALA A 13 -14.79 15.83 -2.84
N THR A 14 -14.60 16.82 -3.69
CA THR A 14 -15.65 17.38 -4.55
C THR A 14 -15.13 17.55 -5.98
N GLY A 15 -16.03 17.81 -6.94
CA GLY A 15 -15.66 18.08 -8.34
C GLY A 15 -14.78 17.00 -8.96
N GLU A 16 -13.70 17.43 -9.64
CA GLU A 16 -12.76 16.55 -10.33
C GLU A 16 -12.08 15.55 -9.38
N THR A 17 -11.70 15.96 -8.17
CA THR A 17 -11.06 15.06 -7.19
C THR A 17 -11.98 13.91 -6.80
N ALA A 18 -13.28 14.17 -6.58
CA ALA A 18 -14.26 13.13 -6.28
C ALA A 18 -14.42 12.15 -7.45
N HIS A 19 -14.45 12.64 -8.68
CA HIS A 19 -14.51 11.81 -9.88
C HIS A 19 -13.27 10.92 -10.03
N LEU A 20 -12.07 11.49 -9.82
CA LEU A 20 -10.81 10.74 -9.87
C LEU A 20 -10.76 9.67 -8.77
N PHE A 21 -11.20 9.98 -7.55
CA PHE A 21 -11.29 8.98 -6.48
C PHE A 21 -12.26 7.84 -6.81
N ALA A 22 -13.40 8.14 -7.43
CA ALA A 22 -14.32 7.10 -7.91
C ALA A 22 -13.71 6.23 -9.02
N ASP A 23 -12.99 6.86 -9.96
CA ASP A 23 -12.31 6.15 -11.06
C ASP A 23 -11.16 5.27 -10.56
N ILE A 24 -10.38 5.75 -9.58
CA ILE A 24 -9.35 4.97 -8.88
C ILE A 24 -9.98 3.75 -8.21
N ARG A 25 -11.10 3.91 -7.49
CA ARG A 25 -11.81 2.78 -6.87
C ARG A 25 -12.28 1.76 -7.90
N GLY A 26 -12.90 2.22 -8.99
CA GLY A 26 -13.41 1.33 -10.05
C GLY A 26 -12.29 0.62 -10.83
N THR A 27 -11.17 1.30 -11.06
CA THR A 27 -10.04 0.77 -11.82
C THR A 27 -9.19 -0.19 -11.00
N ILE A 28 -8.83 0.17 -9.77
CA ILE A 28 -7.97 -0.67 -8.92
C ILE A 28 -8.80 -1.74 -8.19
N GLY A 29 -10.11 -1.51 -7.99
CA GLY A 29 -10.95 -2.41 -7.19
C GLY A 29 -10.73 -2.24 -5.69
N VAL A 30 -10.48 -1.02 -5.22
CA VAL A 30 -10.21 -0.72 -3.81
C VAL A 30 -11.43 -0.18 -3.09
N ARG A 31 -11.53 -0.47 -1.78
CA ARG A 31 -12.64 -0.02 -0.93
C ARG A 31 -12.42 1.37 -0.36
N VAL A 32 -11.15 1.78 -0.24
CA VAL A 32 -10.69 3.07 0.25
C VAL A 32 -9.58 3.53 -0.69
N VAL A 33 -9.59 4.80 -1.07
CA VAL A 33 -8.53 5.38 -1.89
C VAL A 33 -7.26 5.48 -1.04
N ASN A 34 -6.19 4.84 -1.49
CA ASN A 34 -4.91 4.81 -0.77
C ASN A 34 -4.39 6.23 -0.49
N LEU A 35 -3.75 6.41 0.66
CA LEU A 35 -3.33 7.72 1.17
C LEU A 35 -2.42 8.48 0.18
N VAL A 36 -1.62 7.79 -0.62
CA VAL A 36 -0.80 8.38 -1.69
C VAL A 36 -1.63 9.17 -2.70
N TRP A 37 -2.74 8.62 -3.20
CA TRP A 37 -3.64 9.31 -4.13
C TRP A 37 -4.30 10.52 -3.46
N ARG A 38 -4.69 10.36 -2.19
CA ARG A 38 -5.27 11.45 -1.40
C ARG A 38 -4.27 12.56 -1.09
N HIS A 39 -2.98 12.22 -0.98
CA HIS A 39 -1.90 13.18 -0.83
C HIS A 39 -1.62 13.91 -2.14
N LEU A 40 -1.54 13.20 -3.27
CA LEU A 40 -1.39 13.84 -4.60
C LEU A 40 -2.53 14.80 -4.92
N ALA A 41 -3.73 14.59 -4.36
CA ALA A 41 -4.86 15.53 -4.47
C ALA A 41 -4.61 16.90 -3.81
N THR A 42 -3.61 17.00 -2.92
CA THR A 42 -3.22 18.26 -2.26
C THR A 42 -2.21 19.08 -3.08
N LEU A 43 -1.64 18.48 -4.13
CA LEU A 43 -0.65 19.10 -5.00
C LEU A 43 -1.33 19.50 -6.31
N ASP A 44 -1.14 20.74 -6.74
CA ASP A 44 -1.81 21.28 -7.93
C ASP A 44 -1.48 20.46 -9.19
N GLY A 45 -2.52 20.01 -9.91
CA GLY A 45 -2.43 19.17 -11.10
C GLY A 45 -1.83 17.77 -10.92
N ALA A 46 -1.36 17.40 -9.72
CA ALA A 46 -0.60 16.17 -9.51
C ALA A 46 -1.45 14.90 -9.60
N LEU A 47 -2.60 14.87 -8.91
CA LEU A 47 -3.52 13.72 -8.96
C LEU A 47 -3.99 13.38 -10.39
N PRO A 48 -4.58 14.32 -11.17
CA PRO A 48 -5.04 14.02 -12.51
C PRO A 48 -3.90 13.56 -13.42
N TRP A 49 -2.74 14.23 -13.38
CA TRP A 49 -1.58 13.83 -14.18
C TRP A 49 -1.07 12.44 -13.80
N ALA A 50 -0.82 12.20 -12.51
CA ALA A 50 -0.27 10.94 -12.04
C ALA A 50 -1.22 9.78 -12.36
N TRP A 51 -2.51 9.97 -12.12
CA TRP A 51 -3.52 8.96 -12.43
C TRP A 51 -3.58 8.67 -13.93
N HIS A 52 -3.58 9.69 -14.79
CA HIS A 52 -3.55 9.50 -16.24
C HIS A 52 -2.32 8.70 -16.69
N ALA A 53 -1.14 9.00 -16.12
CA ALA A 53 0.11 8.32 -16.46
C ALA A 53 0.10 6.82 -16.10
N VAL A 54 -0.51 6.44 -14.96
CA VAL A 54 -0.48 5.03 -14.50
C VAL A 54 -1.73 4.22 -14.79
N LYS A 55 -2.89 4.85 -15.05
CA LYS A 55 -4.14 4.12 -15.33
C LYS A 55 -3.99 3.04 -16.40
N PRO A 56 -3.27 3.27 -17.53
CA PRO A 56 -3.04 2.23 -18.53
C PRO A 56 -2.37 0.96 -17.97
N LEU A 57 -1.45 1.10 -17.01
CA LEU A 57 -0.76 -0.04 -16.39
C LEU A 57 -1.75 -0.93 -15.62
N TYR A 58 -2.67 -0.32 -14.85
CA TYR A 58 -3.72 -1.06 -14.15
C TYR A 58 -4.67 -1.77 -15.12
N LEU A 59 -5.08 -1.08 -16.19
CA LEU A 59 -6.01 -1.65 -17.17
C LEU A 59 -5.38 -2.81 -17.96
N SER A 60 -4.06 -2.77 -18.19
CA SER A 60 -3.33 -3.85 -18.84
C SER A 60 -2.94 -5.01 -17.93
N GLY A 61 -3.29 -4.96 -16.63
CA GLY A 61 -2.95 -5.99 -15.64
C GLY A 61 -1.44 -6.17 -15.42
N LEU A 62 -0.64 -5.15 -15.73
CA LEU A 62 0.83 -5.21 -15.55
C LEU A 62 1.21 -5.27 -14.05
N PRO A 63 0.71 -4.37 -13.18
CA PRO A 63 0.94 -4.46 -11.74
C PRO A 63 0.34 -5.72 -11.11
N ASP A 64 -0.76 -6.23 -11.66
CA ASP A 64 -1.44 -7.44 -11.21
C ASP A 64 -0.58 -8.70 -11.42
N GLU A 65 -0.03 -8.88 -12.62
CA GLU A 65 0.87 -9.97 -12.92
C GLU A 65 2.19 -9.86 -12.12
N ALA A 66 2.71 -8.64 -11.95
CA ALA A 66 3.85 -8.39 -11.07
C ALA A 66 3.54 -8.78 -9.61
N ALA A 67 2.37 -8.40 -9.10
CA ALA A 67 1.90 -8.74 -7.77
C ALA A 67 1.76 -10.26 -7.57
N ARG A 68 1.24 -10.98 -8.57
CA ARG A 68 1.14 -12.45 -8.54
C ARG A 68 2.51 -13.10 -8.40
N ARG A 69 3.46 -12.77 -9.30
CA ARG A 69 4.84 -13.33 -9.27
C ARG A 69 5.59 -12.94 -8.00
N PHE A 70 5.40 -11.70 -7.55
CA PHE A 70 6.03 -11.22 -6.33
C PHE A 70 5.60 -12.04 -5.13
N ARG A 71 4.30 -12.29 -4.96
CA ARG A 71 3.75 -13.10 -3.86
C ARG A 71 4.28 -14.53 -3.80
N GLU A 72 4.72 -15.09 -4.93
CA GLU A 72 5.35 -16.43 -5.01
C GLU A 72 6.80 -16.43 -4.50
N THR A 73 7.45 -15.27 -4.49
CA THR A 73 8.89 -15.12 -4.23
C THR A 73 9.21 -14.24 -3.03
N MET A 74 8.20 -13.68 -2.34
CA MET A 74 8.41 -12.81 -1.18
C MET A 74 9.23 -13.50 -0.09
N ALA A 75 10.22 -12.80 0.43
CA ALA A 75 10.81 -13.13 1.71
C ALA A 75 9.81 -12.74 2.81
N LEU A 76 9.40 -13.68 3.67
CA LEU A 76 8.42 -13.42 4.72
C LEU A 76 8.97 -13.87 6.08
N PRO A 77 8.96 -13.02 7.12
CA PRO A 77 9.27 -13.46 8.47
C PRO A 77 8.23 -14.48 8.93
N LYS A 78 8.70 -15.50 9.66
CA LYS A 78 7.82 -16.54 10.22
C LYS A 78 7.19 -16.03 11.51
N LEU A 79 6.01 -15.44 11.41
CA LEU A 79 5.20 -15.10 12.57
C LEU A 79 4.66 -16.37 13.23
N ALA A 80 4.60 -16.38 14.57
CA ALA A 80 3.82 -17.38 15.30
C ALA A 80 2.34 -17.29 14.91
N THR A 81 1.60 -18.39 15.07
CA THR A 81 0.22 -18.46 14.63
C THR A 81 -0.66 -17.35 15.22
N LEU A 82 -1.51 -16.82 14.34
CA LEU A 82 -2.59 -15.87 14.64
C LEU A 82 -3.96 -16.51 14.37
N THR A 83 -4.01 -17.85 14.29
CA THR A 83 -5.26 -18.61 14.22
C THR A 83 -5.95 -18.54 15.58
N GLY A 84 -7.07 -17.81 15.63
CA GLY A 84 -7.88 -17.61 16.81
C GLY A 84 -9.23 -17.02 16.39
N ASP A 85 -10.20 -17.02 17.31
CA ASP A 85 -11.50 -16.42 17.04
C ASP A 85 -11.37 -14.89 17.03
N HIS A 86 -11.54 -14.30 15.86
CA HIS A 86 -11.44 -12.88 15.60
C HIS A 86 -12.57 -12.47 14.67
N PRO A 87 -13.09 -11.23 14.75
CA PRO A 87 -14.13 -10.77 13.85
C PRO A 87 -13.74 -10.97 12.38
N ALA A 88 -14.71 -11.36 11.53
CA ALA A 88 -14.48 -11.55 10.09
C ALA A 88 -13.92 -10.30 9.39
N THR A 89 -14.13 -9.11 9.98
CA THR A 89 -13.57 -7.83 9.52
C THR A 89 -12.04 -7.82 9.50
N VAL A 90 -11.36 -8.61 10.35
CA VAL A 90 -9.89 -8.72 10.32
C VAL A 90 -9.41 -9.31 9.00
N ASP A 91 -10.00 -10.44 8.57
CA ASP A 91 -9.65 -11.08 7.31
C ASP A 91 -10.05 -10.21 6.10
N ALA A 92 -11.18 -9.51 6.19
CA ALA A 92 -11.61 -8.54 5.18
C ALA A 92 -10.61 -7.40 4.99
N VAL A 93 -10.13 -6.81 6.09
CA VAL A 93 -9.12 -5.73 6.08
C VAL A 93 -7.82 -6.23 5.48
N LEU A 94 -7.29 -7.37 5.98
CA LEU A 94 -6.06 -7.96 5.46
C LEU A 94 -6.18 -8.33 3.97
N ALA A 95 -7.35 -8.77 3.51
CA ALA A 95 -7.59 -9.03 2.11
C ALA A 95 -7.54 -7.77 1.24
N SER A 96 -8.23 -6.72 1.66
CA SER A 96 -8.23 -5.46 0.91
C SER A 96 -6.82 -4.84 0.84
N TYR A 97 -6.06 -4.85 1.94
CA TYR A 97 -4.71 -4.26 1.95
C TYR A 97 -3.66 -5.12 1.26
N ASP A 98 -3.73 -6.46 1.34
CA ASP A 98 -2.83 -7.34 0.59
C ASP A 98 -3.01 -7.19 -0.93
N HIS A 99 -4.25 -6.99 -1.39
CA HIS A 99 -4.55 -6.71 -2.78
C HIS A 99 -4.07 -5.29 -3.18
N SER A 100 -4.63 -4.27 -2.54
CA SER A 100 -4.42 -2.87 -2.95
C SER A 100 -2.98 -2.39 -2.78
N ASN A 101 -2.33 -2.70 -1.66
CA ASN A 101 -0.95 -2.24 -1.43
C ASN A 101 0.01 -2.90 -2.42
N THR A 102 -0.16 -4.19 -2.74
CA THR A 102 0.76 -4.90 -3.64
C THR A 102 0.63 -4.40 -5.07
N ILE A 103 -0.59 -4.20 -5.58
CA ILE A 103 -0.79 -3.63 -6.93
C ILE A 103 -0.25 -2.20 -6.98
N ASN A 104 -0.56 -1.37 -5.97
CA ASN A 104 -0.05 -0.01 -5.91
C ASN A 104 1.47 0.06 -5.77
N LEU A 105 2.11 -0.89 -5.08
CA LEU A 105 3.58 -0.93 -4.97
C LEU A 105 4.23 -0.93 -6.36
N PHE A 106 3.70 -1.72 -7.28
CA PHE A 106 4.24 -1.84 -8.63
C PHE A 106 3.87 -0.66 -9.53
N ALA A 107 2.60 -0.23 -9.53
CA ALA A 107 2.17 0.89 -10.36
C ALA A 107 2.83 2.22 -9.94
N LEU A 108 2.87 2.50 -8.63
CA LEU A 108 3.47 3.70 -8.08
C LEU A 108 5.00 3.64 -8.09
N GLY A 109 5.59 2.46 -7.87
CA GLY A 109 7.01 2.26 -8.06
C GLY A 109 7.44 2.52 -9.51
N ALA A 110 6.60 2.11 -10.48
CA ALA A 110 6.84 2.38 -11.89
C ALA A 110 6.77 3.87 -12.20
N LEU A 111 5.79 4.57 -11.62
CA LEU A 111 5.68 6.03 -11.72
C LEU A 111 6.92 6.74 -11.17
N ALA A 112 7.37 6.36 -9.97
CA ALA A 112 8.57 6.92 -9.36
C ALA A 112 9.83 6.65 -10.22
N ALA A 113 10.03 5.41 -10.68
CA ALA A 113 11.13 5.07 -11.58
C ALA A 113 11.08 5.87 -12.90
N TRP A 114 9.91 6.04 -13.48
CA TRP A 114 9.72 6.84 -14.69
C TRP A 114 10.07 8.32 -14.45
N LEU A 115 9.59 8.90 -13.33
CA LEU A 115 9.89 10.29 -12.95
C LEU A 115 11.38 10.51 -12.66
N ARG A 116 12.14 9.48 -12.27
CA ARG A 116 13.60 9.54 -12.13
C ARG A 116 14.36 9.32 -13.45
N GLY A 117 13.67 9.02 -14.53
CA GLY A 117 14.29 8.69 -15.82
C GLY A 117 14.93 7.29 -15.85
N GLU A 118 14.49 6.38 -14.97
CA GLU A 118 15.00 5.02 -14.85
C GLU A 118 14.26 4.01 -15.74
N ALA A 119 13.31 4.47 -16.56
CA ALA A 119 12.57 3.61 -17.46
C ALA A 119 13.51 2.95 -18.49
N PRO A 120 13.43 1.62 -18.68
CA PRO A 120 14.28 0.94 -19.65
C PRO A 120 13.98 1.40 -21.07
N LYS A 121 15.02 1.44 -21.90
CA LYS A 121 14.87 1.60 -23.35
C LYS A 121 14.54 0.23 -23.94
N GLY A 122 13.36 0.07 -24.54
CA GLY A 122 12.96 -1.19 -25.15
C GLY A 122 11.46 -1.34 -25.31
N ALA A 123 11.03 -2.54 -25.69
CA ALA A 123 9.62 -2.87 -25.78
C ALA A 123 8.97 -2.86 -24.38
N ALA A 124 7.74 -2.35 -24.30
CA ALA A 124 6.96 -2.39 -23.08
C ALA A 124 6.72 -3.85 -22.64
N PRO A 125 6.67 -4.12 -21.32
CA PRO A 125 6.31 -5.45 -20.82
C PRO A 125 4.95 -5.91 -21.34
N ALA A 126 4.80 -7.22 -21.54
CA ALA A 126 3.54 -7.80 -21.98
C ALA A 126 2.45 -7.68 -20.90
N ALA A 127 1.24 -7.30 -21.33
CA ALA A 127 0.05 -7.25 -20.49
C ALA A 127 -0.25 -8.61 -19.82
N GLY A 128 -0.99 -8.56 -18.71
CA GLY A 128 -1.38 -9.73 -17.92
C GLY A 128 -2.86 -9.70 -17.54
N PRO A 129 -3.40 -10.81 -17.01
CA PRO A 129 -4.75 -10.81 -16.46
C PRO A 129 -4.82 -9.90 -15.22
N ARG A 130 -5.92 -9.18 -15.07
CA ARG A 130 -6.20 -8.42 -13.84
C ARG A 130 -6.61 -9.37 -12.72
N LEU A 131 -6.11 -9.13 -11.50
CA LEU A 131 -6.53 -9.88 -10.32
C LEU A 131 -7.92 -9.42 -9.90
N SER A 132 -8.75 -10.36 -9.48
CA SER A 132 -10.04 -10.03 -8.87
C SER A 132 -9.82 -9.30 -7.56
N ALA A 133 -10.45 -8.15 -7.42
CA ALA A 133 -10.49 -7.42 -6.17
C ALA A 133 -11.29 -8.21 -5.11
N PRO A 134 -10.85 -8.24 -3.85
CA PRO A 134 -11.61 -8.88 -2.78
C PRO A 134 -13.00 -8.25 -2.63
N ASP A 135 -14.03 -9.11 -2.59
CA ASP A 135 -15.39 -8.67 -2.30
C ASP A 135 -15.66 -8.60 -0.79
N VAL A 136 -15.26 -7.47 -0.20
CA VAL A 136 -15.24 -7.28 1.26
C VAL A 136 -15.76 -5.91 1.64
N THR A 137 -16.36 -5.84 2.84
CA THR A 137 -16.71 -4.58 3.49
C THR A 137 -15.68 -4.29 4.58
N LEU A 138 -15.15 -3.07 4.59
CA LEU A 138 -14.20 -2.62 5.61
C LEU A 138 -14.93 -1.88 6.72
N PRO A 139 -14.47 -1.99 7.98
CA PRO A 139 -14.94 -1.11 9.04
C PRO A 139 -14.52 0.35 8.72
N HIS A 140 -15.14 1.32 9.39
CA HIS A 140 -14.76 2.72 9.26
C HIS A 140 -13.25 2.92 9.53
N LEU A 141 -12.60 3.83 8.80
CA LEU A 141 -11.19 4.14 9.01
C LEU A 141 -11.04 4.96 10.31
N ALA A 142 -10.68 4.29 11.42
CA ALA A 142 -10.63 4.93 12.73
C ALA A 142 -9.69 6.16 12.77
N SER A 143 -10.15 7.22 13.41
CA SER A 143 -9.37 8.32 13.97
C SER A 143 -9.10 8.08 15.45
N GLU A 144 -8.29 8.93 16.08
CA GLU A 144 -8.03 8.87 17.52
C GLU A 144 -9.32 8.99 18.36
N ALA A 145 -10.30 9.74 17.88
CA ALA A 145 -11.59 9.92 18.56
C ALA A 145 -12.53 8.72 18.43
N ASP A 146 -12.27 7.80 17.49
CA ASP A 146 -13.17 6.68 17.21
C ASP A 146 -12.90 5.44 18.10
N VAL A 147 -11.77 5.41 18.82
CA VAL A 147 -11.33 4.26 19.62
C VAL A 147 -10.78 4.69 20.98
N SER A 148 -10.55 3.75 21.90
CA SER A 148 -9.91 4.07 23.18
C SER A 148 -8.47 4.56 22.98
N ALA A 149 -7.98 5.40 23.91
CA ALA A 149 -6.60 5.89 23.91
C ALA A 149 -5.56 4.74 23.87
N ASP A 150 -5.82 3.64 24.58
CA ASP A 150 -4.95 2.45 24.57
C ASP A 150 -4.91 1.77 23.20
N THR A 151 -6.05 1.71 22.51
CA THR A 151 -6.15 1.14 21.16
C THR A 151 -5.43 2.03 20.15
N TRP A 152 -5.59 3.35 20.25
CA TRP A 152 -4.87 4.29 19.38
C TRP A 152 -3.36 4.24 19.62
N ALA A 153 -2.92 4.20 20.88
CA ALA A 153 -1.51 4.02 21.22
C ALA A 153 -0.93 2.72 20.64
N LEU A 154 -1.72 1.64 20.64
CA LEU A 154 -1.36 0.37 20.03
C LEU A 154 -1.23 0.46 18.51
N VAL A 155 -2.14 1.17 17.82
CA VAL A 155 -2.04 1.48 16.39
C VAL A 155 -0.73 2.22 16.08
N LEU A 156 -0.37 3.22 16.88
CA LEU A 156 0.87 3.98 16.71
C LEU A 156 2.11 3.10 16.95
N ARG A 157 2.12 2.24 17.98
CA ARG A 157 3.21 1.29 18.23
C ARG A 157 3.37 0.27 17.11
N LEU A 158 2.28 -0.25 16.58
CA LEU A 158 2.29 -1.18 15.45
C LEU A 158 2.88 -0.54 14.19
N ASN A 159 2.60 0.74 13.95
CA ASN A 159 3.12 1.45 12.78
C ASN A 159 4.66 1.58 12.77
N ARG A 160 5.34 1.37 13.91
CA ARG A 160 6.80 1.47 14.06
C ARG A 160 7.55 0.26 13.51
N PHE A 161 6.89 -0.91 13.42
CA PHE A 161 7.54 -2.12 12.94
C PHE A 161 7.94 -1.98 11.47
N GLY A 162 9.18 -2.36 11.14
CA GLY A 162 9.72 -2.28 9.78
C GLY A 162 9.96 -0.88 9.22
N ASP A 163 9.82 0.18 10.04
CA ASP A 163 10.10 1.55 9.67
C ASP A 163 10.32 2.43 10.91
N ALA A 164 11.59 2.60 11.26
CA ALA A 164 11.99 3.41 12.41
C ALA A 164 11.56 4.89 12.28
N ARG A 165 11.40 5.40 11.06
CA ARG A 165 11.06 6.81 10.80
C ARG A 165 9.58 7.12 10.99
N GLN A 166 8.70 6.12 10.89
CA GLN A 166 7.25 6.25 11.09
C GLN A 166 6.62 7.37 10.27
N LEU A 167 7.08 7.57 9.04
CA LEU A 167 6.71 8.75 8.25
C LEU A 167 5.21 8.83 7.96
N ILE A 168 4.57 7.68 7.77
CA ILE A 168 3.18 7.58 7.36
C ILE A 168 2.47 6.57 8.26
N LEU A 169 1.32 6.96 8.82
CA LEU A 169 0.45 6.06 9.57
C LEU A 169 -0.35 5.16 8.62
N ALA A 170 -0.06 3.86 8.63
CA ALA A 170 -0.71 2.92 7.73
C ALA A 170 -2.21 2.76 8.04
N SER A 171 -3.06 2.98 7.03
CA SER A 171 -4.52 2.84 7.14
C SER A 171 -4.98 1.45 7.58
N MET A 172 -4.22 0.39 7.27
CA MET A 172 -4.53 -0.97 7.70
C MET A 172 -4.70 -1.07 9.22
N TYR A 173 -3.76 -0.52 10.00
CA TYR A 173 -3.85 -0.56 11.46
C TYR A 173 -5.03 0.23 12.00
N ARG A 174 -5.39 1.33 11.33
CA ARG A 174 -6.57 2.14 11.68
C ARG A 174 -7.87 1.40 11.45
N HIS A 175 -8.00 0.59 10.39
CA HIS A 175 -9.18 -0.29 10.24
C HIS A 175 -9.16 -1.45 11.23
N LEU A 176 -7.99 -2.03 11.50
CA LEU A 176 -7.85 -3.10 12.49
C LEU A 176 -8.05 -2.61 13.94
N ALA A 177 -8.07 -1.30 14.19
CA ALA A 177 -8.34 -0.72 15.50
C ALA A 177 -9.71 -1.15 16.08
N HIS A 178 -10.65 -1.52 15.22
CA HIS A 178 -11.95 -2.08 15.62
C HIS A 178 -11.87 -3.54 16.12
N ALA A 179 -10.67 -4.14 16.12
CA ALA A 179 -10.36 -5.45 16.69
C ALA A 179 -9.15 -5.34 17.65
N PRO A 180 -9.27 -4.65 18.80
CA PRO A 180 -8.14 -4.34 19.67
C PRO A 180 -7.45 -5.59 20.24
N ALA A 181 -8.19 -6.66 20.51
CA ALA A 181 -7.62 -7.95 20.92
C ALA A 181 -6.66 -8.50 19.85
N PHE A 182 -7.07 -8.47 18.58
CA PHE A 182 -6.22 -8.86 17.45
C PHE A 182 -4.97 -7.98 17.33
N LEU A 183 -5.09 -6.67 17.55
CA LEU A 183 -3.93 -5.77 17.50
C LEU A 183 -2.91 -6.07 18.60
N GLY A 184 -3.35 -6.35 19.83
CA GLY A 184 -2.45 -6.65 20.94
C GLY A 184 -1.73 -7.97 20.73
N GLU A 185 -2.47 -8.92 20.18
CA GLU A 185 -1.94 -10.16 19.66
C GLU A 185 -0.86 -9.91 18.58
N LEU A 186 -1.18 -9.15 17.54
CA LEU A 186 -0.27 -8.84 16.45
C LEU A 186 1.02 -8.16 16.92
N GLU A 187 0.92 -7.21 17.86
CA GLU A 187 2.07 -6.50 18.42
C GLU A 187 3.09 -7.50 19.01
N THR A 188 2.61 -8.51 19.74
CA THR A 188 3.48 -9.53 20.35
C THR A 188 4.25 -10.32 19.29
N ARG A 189 3.61 -10.65 18.16
CA ARG A 189 4.25 -11.45 17.09
C ARG A 189 5.23 -10.61 16.27
N LEU A 190 4.87 -9.35 15.97
CA LEU A 190 5.77 -8.43 15.28
C LEU A 190 7.00 -8.08 16.13
N LYS A 191 6.85 -7.94 17.46
CA LYS A 191 8.00 -7.75 18.37
C LYS A 191 9.04 -8.86 18.24
N ALA A 192 8.61 -10.12 18.16
CA ALA A 192 9.52 -11.26 18.07
C ALA A 192 10.37 -11.19 16.78
N VAL A 193 9.73 -11.01 15.63
CA VAL A 193 10.43 -10.98 14.32
C VAL A 193 11.15 -9.65 14.05
N GLN A 194 10.81 -8.58 14.77
CA GLN A 194 11.62 -7.36 14.78
C GLN A 194 12.89 -7.59 15.60
N ALA A 195 12.79 -8.22 16.77
CA ALA A 195 13.93 -8.45 17.67
C ALA A 195 15.00 -9.37 17.06
N ASP A 196 14.61 -10.37 16.26
CA ASP A 196 15.55 -11.23 15.53
C ASP A 196 15.99 -10.66 14.15
N GLY A 197 15.50 -9.47 13.81
CA GLY A 197 15.79 -8.74 12.57
C GLY A 197 15.24 -9.38 11.30
N SER A 198 14.45 -10.46 11.38
CA SER A 198 13.88 -11.12 10.21
C SER A 198 12.85 -10.24 9.49
N LEU A 199 12.12 -9.41 10.24
CA LEU A 199 11.17 -8.46 9.66
C LEU A 199 11.86 -7.43 8.77
N ASP A 200 12.93 -6.79 9.27
CA ASP A 200 13.67 -5.77 8.51
C ASP A 200 14.31 -6.37 7.26
N ARG A 201 15.00 -7.53 7.41
CA ARG A 201 15.61 -8.23 6.27
C ARG A 201 14.60 -8.59 5.18
N ALA A 202 13.42 -9.07 5.58
CA ALA A 202 12.36 -9.42 4.64
C ALA A 202 11.80 -8.20 3.93
N ILE A 203 11.56 -7.11 4.66
CA ILE A 203 11.08 -5.86 4.07
C ILE A 203 12.10 -5.31 3.07
N ASP A 204 13.39 -5.28 3.41
CA ASP A 204 14.43 -4.75 2.54
C ASP A 204 14.60 -5.60 1.27
N ALA A 205 14.59 -6.93 1.41
CA ALA A 205 14.65 -7.85 0.26
C ALA A 205 13.45 -7.65 -0.67
N ASN A 206 12.25 -7.55 -0.10
CA ASN A 206 11.00 -7.36 -0.85
C ASN A 206 10.93 -5.98 -1.53
N ARG A 207 11.39 -4.92 -0.86
CA ARG A 207 11.52 -3.58 -1.45
C ARG A 207 12.47 -3.60 -2.64
N ALA A 208 13.66 -4.19 -2.47
CA ALA A 208 14.65 -4.27 -3.55
C ALA A 208 14.11 -5.02 -4.78
N ALA A 209 13.45 -6.17 -4.55
CA ALA A 209 12.80 -6.93 -5.62
C ALA A 209 11.68 -6.13 -6.29
N ALA A 210 10.82 -5.46 -5.50
CA ALA A 210 9.73 -4.65 -6.02
C ALA A 210 10.24 -3.48 -6.87
N HIS A 211 11.28 -2.76 -6.43
CA HIS A 211 11.90 -1.68 -7.21
C HIS A 211 12.47 -2.18 -8.53
N ALA A 212 13.14 -3.33 -8.53
CA ALA A 212 13.69 -3.90 -9.77
C ALA A 212 12.59 -4.19 -10.79
N THR A 213 11.48 -4.80 -10.35
CA THR A 213 10.32 -5.05 -11.22
C THR A 213 9.62 -3.76 -11.64
N ALA A 214 9.44 -2.82 -10.72
CA ALA A 214 8.77 -1.55 -10.98
C ALA A 214 9.51 -0.70 -12.02
N ARG A 215 10.86 -0.69 -12.00
CA ARG A 215 11.67 -0.07 -13.07
C ARG A 215 11.35 -0.66 -14.44
N ASN A 216 11.17 -1.98 -14.56
CA ASN A 216 10.80 -2.58 -15.83
C ASN A 216 9.41 -2.13 -16.29
N LEU A 217 8.45 -2.02 -15.37
CA LEU A 217 7.09 -1.54 -15.67
C LEU A 217 7.06 -0.05 -16.07
N ALA A 218 8.02 0.75 -15.61
CA ALA A 218 8.13 2.17 -15.98
C ALA A 218 8.26 2.37 -17.51
N GLY A 219 8.79 1.38 -18.25
CA GLY A 219 8.87 1.42 -19.72
C GLY A 219 7.51 1.39 -20.41
N ALA A 220 6.42 1.05 -19.70
CA ALA A 220 5.05 1.11 -20.22
C ALA A 220 4.36 2.47 -20.02
N ILE A 221 4.99 3.41 -19.31
CA ILE A 221 4.41 4.74 -19.07
C ILE A 221 4.72 5.64 -20.27
N ALA A 222 3.65 6.08 -20.93
CA ALA A 222 3.69 7.07 -22.00
C ALA A 222 3.02 8.36 -21.50
N ALA A 223 3.83 9.28 -20.99
CA ALA A 223 3.37 10.57 -20.48
C ALA A 223 4.39 11.67 -20.80
N GLU A 224 3.95 12.92 -20.82
CA GLU A 224 4.85 14.07 -20.80
C GLU A 224 5.27 14.38 -19.36
N ARG A 225 6.52 14.80 -19.17
CA ARG A 225 7.03 15.13 -17.83
C ARG A 225 6.30 16.38 -17.30
N PRO A 226 5.66 16.32 -16.12
CA PRO A 226 4.90 17.43 -15.58
C PRO A 226 5.82 18.45 -14.91
N VAL A 227 5.34 19.68 -14.75
CA VAL A 227 6.07 20.73 -14.01
C VAL A 227 6.33 20.30 -12.56
N ALA A 228 5.35 19.64 -11.92
CA ALA A 228 5.46 19.16 -10.55
C ALA A 228 6.17 17.80 -10.40
N ALA A 229 6.98 17.37 -11.39
CA ALA A 229 7.58 16.04 -11.43
C ALA A 229 8.30 15.65 -10.13
N ASP A 230 9.11 16.54 -9.58
CA ASP A 230 9.92 16.25 -8.40
C ASP A 230 9.07 16.16 -7.12
N GLN A 231 7.99 16.95 -7.04
CA GLN A 231 7.04 16.89 -5.93
C GLN A 231 6.23 15.60 -5.95
N ILE A 232 5.77 15.20 -7.15
CA ILE A 232 5.04 13.94 -7.35
C ILE A 232 5.95 12.76 -7.03
N GLU A 233 7.19 12.76 -7.54
CA GLU A 233 8.17 11.73 -7.28
C GLU A 233 8.45 11.61 -5.78
N THR A 234 8.74 12.72 -5.10
CA THR A 234 9.03 12.72 -3.65
C THR A 234 7.85 12.16 -2.85
N GLY A 235 6.63 12.61 -3.17
CA GLY A 235 5.42 12.12 -2.52
C GLY A 235 5.23 10.62 -2.75
N VAL A 236 5.24 10.17 -4.00
CA VAL A 236 5.03 8.77 -4.38
C VAL A 236 6.09 7.86 -3.76
N SER A 237 7.36 8.24 -3.85
CA SER A 237 8.49 7.47 -3.32
C SER A 237 8.42 7.31 -1.81
N ALA A 238 8.02 8.35 -1.08
CA ALA A 238 7.82 8.22 0.36
C ALA A 238 6.78 7.13 0.71
N PHE A 239 5.68 7.04 -0.04
CA PHE A 239 4.70 5.97 0.16
C PHE A 239 5.24 4.60 -0.26
N VAL A 240 5.88 4.49 -1.42
CA VAL A 240 6.46 3.22 -1.92
C VAL A 240 7.50 2.69 -0.94
N ASP A 241 8.39 3.55 -0.46
CA ASP A 241 9.55 3.16 0.34
C ASP A 241 9.18 2.95 1.81
N HIS A 242 8.34 3.82 2.40
CA HIS A 242 8.10 3.79 3.85
C HIS A 242 6.76 3.17 4.26
N ALA A 243 5.69 3.40 3.51
CA ALA A 243 4.36 2.90 3.87
C ALA A 243 4.05 1.57 3.18
N ILE A 244 3.88 1.60 1.86
CA ILE A 244 3.45 0.46 1.06
C ILE A 244 4.50 -0.66 1.13
N GLY A 245 5.79 -0.33 0.96
CA GLY A 245 6.88 -1.32 0.92
C GLY A 245 6.99 -2.19 2.19
N LYS A 246 6.82 -1.62 3.38
CA LYS A 246 6.75 -2.43 4.62
C LYS A 246 5.43 -3.17 4.75
N MET A 247 4.33 -2.50 4.41
CA MET A 247 2.99 -3.01 4.68
C MET A 247 2.61 -4.19 3.78
N VAL A 248 3.15 -4.30 2.56
CA VAL A 248 2.94 -5.51 1.74
C VAL A 248 3.54 -6.75 2.42
N THR A 249 4.75 -6.64 2.95
CA THR A 249 5.45 -7.73 3.65
C THR A 249 4.72 -8.09 4.93
N ILE A 250 4.43 -7.08 5.77
CA ILE A 250 3.74 -7.28 7.04
C ILE A 250 2.35 -7.89 6.83
N CYS A 251 1.54 -7.32 5.94
CA CYS A 251 0.18 -7.80 5.68
C CYS A 251 0.18 -9.25 5.19
N ARG A 252 1.08 -9.59 4.26
CA ARG A 252 1.20 -10.95 3.73
C ARG A 252 1.64 -11.94 4.82
N SER A 253 2.63 -11.60 5.64
CA SER A 253 3.05 -12.42 6.79
C SER A 253 1.91 -12.69 7.76
N ILE A 254 1.09 -11.66 8.06
CA ILE A 254 -0.07 -11.80 8.95
C ILE A 254 -1.10 -12.76 8.36
N ARG A 255 -1.40 -12.64 7.05
CA ARG A 255 -2.34 -13.54 6.37
C ARG A 255 -1.91 -14.99 6.43
N ILE A 256 -0.63 -15.27 6.20
CA ILE A 256 -0.06 -16.62 6.32
C ILE A 256 -0.20 -17.13 7.76
N ALA A 257 0.13 -16.31 8.75
CA ALA A 257 0.01 -16.68 10.16
C ALA A 257 -1.45 -16.91 10.62
N ARG A 258 -2.44 -16.33 9.91
CA ARG A 258 -3.87 -16.61 10.08
C ARG A 258 -4.35 -17.86 9.34
N GLY A 259 -3.46 -18.60 8.67
CA GLY A 259 -3.81 -19.81 7.93
C GLY A 259 -4.58 -19.54 6.63
N ARG A 260 -4.54 -18.32 6.10
CA ARG A 260 -5.16 -18.00 4.81
C ARG A 260 -4.15 -18.29 3.69
N PRO A 261 -4.53 -19.10 2.68
CA PRO A 261 -3.61 -19.48 1.60
C PRO A 261 -3.16 -18.28 0.74
N LEU A 262 -2.06 -18.53 0.01
CA LEU A 262 -1.41 -17.63 -0.95
C LEU A 262 -2.34 -17.22 -2.10
#